data_AF-A0A6A2XDW7-F1
#
_entry.id   AF-A0A6A2XDW7-F1
#
_cell.length_a   1.000
_cell.length_b   1.000
_cell.length_c   1.000
_cell.angle_alpha   90.00
_cell.angle_beta   90.00
_cell.angle_gamma   90.00
#
_symmetry.space_group_name_H-M   'P 1'
#
loop_
_entity.id
_entity.type
_entity.pdbx_description
1 polymer ?
#
loop_
_entity_poly.entity_id
_entity_poly.type
_entity_poly.pdbx_seq_one_letter_code
_entity_poly.pdbx_strand_id
1 'polypeptide(L)'
;MDSIRAALFKRHSNYSISVNEIGMKLDFVWAPYVSNLTHLTIDFKARKSYPRLLVMGAGLWHMLHVNKASDYESVLRTLKGSVTQQMRDAVWHDYDAALTGSGLLRQTGGSIDLLDIPSLTWNCGAHCTYDGMHYDIVNFVRFD
;
A
#
# COMPACT_ATOMS: atom_id res chain seq x y z
N MET A 1 -0.64 -15.30 -29.09
CA MET A 1 -0.78 -15.95 -27.78
C MET A 1 0.35 -15.56 -26.82
N ASP A 2 1.62 -15.62 -27.24
CA ASP A 2 2.76 -15.31 -26.33
C ASP A 2 2.87 -13.85 -25.88
N SER A 3 2.45 -12.90 -26.73
CA SER A 3 2.44 -11.47 -26.40
C SER A 3 1.43 -11.10 -25.29
N ILE A 4 0.25 -11.76 -25.26
CA ILE A 4 -0.77 -11.53 -24.22
C ILE A 4 -0.30 -12.14 -22.89
N ARG A 5 0.31 -13.33 -22.92
CA ARG A 5 0.88 -13.99 -21.74
C ARG A 5 2.00 -13.15 -21.11
N ALA A 6 2.91 -12.61 -21.92
CA ALA A 6 3.97 -11.73 -21.44
C ALA A 6 3.42 -10.40 -20.86
N ALA A 7 2.37 -9.83 -21.46
CA ALA A 7 1.72 -8.63 -20.95
C ALA A 7 0.95 -8.87 -19.65
N LEU A 8 0.33 -10.05 -19.48
CA LEU A 8 -0.34 -10.44 -18.23
C LEU A 8 0.65 -10.64 -17.08
N PHE A 9 1.84 -11.21 -17.34
CA PHE A 9 2.88 -11.37 -16.31
C PHE A 9 3.48 -10.04 -15.84
N LYS A 10 3.52 -9.01 -16.69
CA LYS A 10 3.92 -7.66 -16.28
C LYS A 10 2.95 -6.97 -15.31
N ARG A 11 1.72 -7.47 -15.14
CA ARG A 11 0.72 -6.86 -14.24
C ARG A 11 0.99 -7.15 -12.76
N HIS A 12 1.71 -8.23 -12.46
CA HIS A 12 2.01 -8.68 -11.10
C HIS A 12 3.52 -8.66 -10.83
N SER A 13 4.15 -7.56 -11.20
CA SER A 13 5.59 -7.36 -11.06
C SER A 13 5.89 -6.00 -10.49
N ASN A 14 7.09 -5.86 -9.93
CA ASN A 14 7.59 -4.55 -9.53
C ASN A 14 7.70 -3.62 -10.74
N TYR A 15 7.48 -2.33 -10.52
CA TYR A 15 7.61 -1.28 -11.52
C TYR A 15 8.29 -0.07 -10.89
N SER A 16 9.13 0.63 -11.66
CA SER A 16 9.88 1.79 -11.18
C SER A 16 9.96 2.84 -12.28
N ILE A 17 9.71 4.10 -11.93
CA ILE A 17 9.86 5.24 -12.84
C ILE A 17 10.46 6.43 -12.10
N SER A 18 11.32 7.17 -12.80
CA SER A 18 11.85 8.45 -12.34
C SER A 18 11.24 9.58 -13.18
N VAL A 19 10.71 10.60 -12.51
CA VAL A 19 10.20 11.84 -13.10
C VAL A 19 11.21 12.93 -12.77
N ASN A 20 12.17 13.12 -13.68
CA ASN A 20 13.36 13.94 -13.45
C ASN A 20 13.03 15.42 -13.24
N GLU A 21 11.96 15.91 -13.86
CA GLU A 21 11.49 17.29 -13.83
C GLU A 21 11.16 17.76 -12.40
N ILE A 22 10.68 16.84 -11.56
CA ILE A 22 10.31 17.09 -10.16
C ILE A 22 11.19 16.31 -9.18
N GLY A 23 12.26 15.65 -9.66
CA GLY A 23 13.15 14.84 -8.84
C GLY A 23 12.45 13.71 -8.07
N MET A 24 11.37 13.15 -8.64
CA MET A 24 10.56 12.12 -7.99
C MET A 24 10.92 10.75 -8.54
N LYS A 25 11.01 9.75 -7.65
CA LYS A 25 11.05 8.34 -8.01
C LYS A 25 9.80 7.65 -7.45
N LEU A 26 9.07 6.96 -8.31
CA LEU A 26 7.92 6.12 -7.93
C LEU A 26 8.30 4.66 -8.10
N ASP A 27 8.29 3.92 -6.99
CA ASP A 27 8.50 2.48 -6.96
C ASP A 27 7.18 1.78 -6.58
N PHE A 28 6.67 0.95 -7.48
CA PHE A 28 5.59 0.01 -7.21
C PHE A 28 6.19 -1.36 -6.93
N VAL A 29 5.91 -1.90 -5.75
CA VAL A 29 6.34 -3.24 -5.35
C VAL A 29 5.13 -4.16 -5.28
N TRP A 30 5.16 -5.23 -6.08
CA TRP A 30 4.10 -6.23 -6.05
C TRP A 30 4.26 -7.11 -4.80
N ALA A 31 3.28 -7.03 -3.90
CA ALA A 31 3.26 -7.71 -2.61
C ALA A 31 1.93 -8.47 -2.44
N PRO A 32 1.80 -9.69 -2.99
CA PRO A 32 0.52 -10.43 -3.05
C PRO A 32 0.00 -10.86 -1.67
N TYR A 33 0.90 -11.02 -0.70
CA TYR A 33 0.55 -11.42 0.66
C TYR A 33 0.92 -10.33 1.66
N VAL A 34 0.12 -10.19 2.72
CA VAL A 34 0.36 -9.24 3.82
C VAL A 34 1.77 -9.41 4.42
N SER A 35 2.27 -10.65 4.50
CA SER A 35 3.63 -10.93 4.98
C SER A 35 4.72 -10.32 4.10
N ASN A 36 4.50 -10.17 2.79
CA ASN A 36 5.45 -9.48 1.91
C ASN A 36 5.59 -8.00 2.30
N LEU A 37 4.49 -7.34 2.65
CA LEU A 37 4.52 -5.96 3.15
C LEU A 37 5.31 -5.86 4.46
N THR A 38 5.11 -6.80 5.37
CA THR A 38 5.86 -6.85 6.63
C THR A 38 7.36 -7.01 6.40
N HIS A 39 7.77 -7.83 5.43
CA HIS A 39 9.19 -7.97 5.09
C HIS A 39 9.76 -6.68 4.49
N LEU A 40 8.99 -5.97 3.65
CA LEU A 40 9.40 -4.68 3.09
C LEU A 40 9.63 -3.63 4.18
N THR A 41 8.74 -3.54 5.18
CA THR A 41 8.89 -2.59 6.29
C THR A 41 10.10 -2.92 7.16
N ILE A 42 10.36 -4.21 7.41
CA ILE A 42 11.59 -4.67 8.09
C ILE A 42 12.84 -4.31 7.28
N ASP A 43 12.83 -4.53 5.96
CA ASP A 43 13.95 -4.21 5.08
C ASP A 43 14.27 -2.72 5.05
N PHE A 44 13.24 -1.86 4.99
CA PHE A 44 13.41 -0.41 5.09
C PHE A 44 14.10 -0.02 6.40
N LYS A 45 13.69 -0.65 7.51
CA LYS A 45 14.30 -0.43 8.84
C LYS A 45 15.76 -0.89 8.87
N ALA A 46 16.03 -2.10 8.41
CA ALA A 46 17.38 -2.67 8.39
C ALA A 46 18.36 -1.84 7.56
N ARG A 47 17.90 -1.30 6.42
CA ARG A 47 18.70 -0.48 5.51
C ARG A 47 18.73 1.00 5.88
N LYS A 48 17.93 1.43 6.88
CA LYS A 48 17.67 2.84 7.19
C LYS A 48 17.28 3.66 5.95
N SER A 49 16.55 3.04 5.02
CA SER A 49 16.16 3.63 3.74
C SER A 49 14.64 3.65 3.67
N TYR A 50 14.06 4.82 3.92
CA TYR A 50 12.62 4.99 4.04
C TYR A 50 12.06 5.78 2.87
N PRO A 51 11.00 5.31 2.19
CA PRO A 51 10.31 6.13 1.21
C PRO A 51 9.65 7.34 1.89
N ARG A 52 9.59 8.47 1.17
CA ARG A 52 8.90 9.68 1.66
C ARG A 52 7.39 9.51 1.76
N LEU A 53 6.80 8.67 0.94
CA LEU A 53 5.39 8.31 0.99
C LEU A 53 5.29 6.80 0.75
N LEU A 54 4.58 6.11 1.64
CA LEU A 54 4.34 4.68 1.53
C LEU A 54 2.83 4.44 1.50
N VAL A 55 2.33 3.98 0.36
CA VAL A 55 0.96 3.50 0.21
C VAL A 55 1.02 1.99 0.06
N MET A 56 0.31 1.27 0.92
CA MET A 56 0.27 -0.19 0.92
C MET A 56 -1.17 -0.66 0.86
N GLY A 57 -1.41 -1.73 0.10
CA GLY A 57 -2.66 -2.45 0.08
C GLY A 57 -2.39 -3.94 -0.09
N ALA A 58 -3.01 -4.75 0.77
CA ALA A 58 -3.01 -6.21 0.65
C ALA A 58 -4.32 -6.73 1.25
N GLY A 59 -4.90 -7.77 0.63
CA GLY A 59 -6.12 -8.38 1.14
C GLY A 59 -6.72 -9.40 0.19
N LEU A 60 -7.23 -8.92 -0.96
CA LEU A 60 -7.96 -9.76 -1.92
C LEU A 60 -7.17 -11.01 -2.33
N TRP A 61 -5.95 -10.83 -2.84
CA TRP A 61 -5.10 -11.96 -3.27
C TRP A 61 -4.78 -12.93 -2.13
N HIS A 62 -4.48 -12.42 -0.94
CA HIS A 62 -4.19 -13.25 0.22
C HIS A 62 -5.43 -14.09 0.60
N MET A 63 -6.61 -13.48 0.66
CA MET A 63 -7.85 -14.18 0.98
C MET A 63 -8.26 -15.19 -0.08
N LEU A 64 -8.08 -14.89 -1.37
CA LEU A 64 -8.37 -15.83 -2.47
C LEU A 64 -7.49 -17.09 -2.44
N HIS A 65 -6.21 -16.96 -2.06
CA HIS A 65 -5.25 -18.05 -2.18
C HIS A 65 -4.92 -18.78 -0.87
N VAL A 66 -5.01 -18.11 0.28
CA VAL A 66 -4.80 -18.74 1.61
C VAL A 66 -6.14 -19.21 2.19
N ASN A 67 -7.21 -18.45 1.95
CA ASN A 67 -8.59 -18.73 2.37
C ASN A 67 -8.74 -19.10 3.86
N LYS A 68 -7.99 -18.41 4.73
CA LYS A 68 -8.03 -18.62 6.18
C LYS A 68 -8.05 -17.28 6.91
N ALA A 69 -9.24 -16.88 7.36
CA ALA A 69 -9.45 -15.57 8.00
C ALA A 69 -8.59 -15.37 9.26
N SER A 70 -8.38 -16.41 10.07
CA SER A 70 -7.54 -16.33 11.27
C SER A 70 -6.07 -16.13 10.97
N ASP A 71 -5.58 -16.68 9.85
CA ASP A 71 -4.22 -16.41 9.37
C ASP A 71 -4.09 -14.96 8.90
N TYR A 72 -5.06 -14.50 8.11
CA TYR A 72 -5.12 -13.14 7.60
C TYR A 72 -5.12 -12.08 8.72
N GLU A 73 -5.91 -12.30 9.78
CA GLU A 73 -5.90 -11.42 10.96
C GLU A 73 -4.53 -11.38 11.63
N SER A 74 -3.90 -12.55 11.82
CA SER A 74 -2.58 -12.67 12.45
C SER A 74 -1.51 -11.90 11.68
N VAL A 75 -1.45 -12.09 10.35
CA VAL A 75 -0.45 -11.41 9.51
C VAL A 75 -0.68 -9.89 9.45
N LEU A 76 -1.93 -9.41 9.49
CA LEU A 76 -2.25 -7.98 9.58
C LEU A 76 -1.79 -7.36 10.90
N ARG A 77 -1.96 -8.08 12.03
CA ARG A 77 -1.47 -7.61 13.34
C ARG A 77 0.05 -7.46 13.33
N THR A 78 0.77 -8.39 12.71
CA THR A 78 2.23 -8.31 12.54
C THR A 78 2.64 -7.13 11.67
N LEU A 79 1.98 -6.92 10.52
CA LEU A 79 2.24 -5.77 9.65
C LEU A 79 2.05 -4.44 10.41
N LYS A 80 0.91 -4.30 11.11
CA LYS A 80 0.62 -3.13 11.95
C LYS A 80 1.76 -2.88 12.95
N GLY A 81 2.18 -3.92 13.66
CA GLY A 81 3.29 -3.85 14.61
C GLY A 81 4.58 -3.33 13.98
N SER A 82 4.95 -3.85 12.81
CA SER A 82 6.16 -3.45 12.08
C SER A 82 6.12 -1.97 11.65
N VAL A 83 5.01 -1.52 11.05
CA VAL A 83 4.82 -0.14 10.62
C VAL A 83 4.86 0.82 11.81
N THR A 84 4.17 0.51 12.90
CA THR A 84 4.13 1.37 14.09
C THR A 84 5.47 1.43 14.83
N GLN A 85 6.28 0.37 14.79
CA GLN A 85 7.65 0.42 15.33
C GLN A 85 8.56 1.28 14.46
N GLN A 86 8.43 1.18 13.14
CA GLN A 86 9.22 1.98 12.20
C GLN A 86 8.99 3.49 12.37
N MET A 87 7.74 3.92 12.63
CA MET A 87 7.43 5.33 12.89
C MET A 87 8.07 5.85 14.19
N ARG A 88 8.20 5.00 15.23
CA ARG A 88 8.66 5.40 16.56
C ARG A 88 10.16 5.65 16.69
N ASP A 89 11.00 4.98 15.90
CA ASP A 89 12.44 4.89 16.21
C ASP A 89 13.34 5.97 15.58
N ALA A 90 12.86 6.77 14.62
CA ALA A 90 13.68 7.85 14.01
C ALA A 90 12.89 8.84 13.15
N VAL A 91 11.73 8.42 12.61
CA VAL A 91 11.16 9.10 11.45
C VAL A 91 10.09 10.11 11.84
N TRP A 92 9.32 9.89 12.91
CA TRP A 92 8.14 10.72 13.19
C TRP A 92 8.44 12.23 13.31
N HIS A 93 9.43 12.64 14.10
CA HIS A 93 9.70 14.08 14.32
C HIS A 93 10.24 14.79 13.06
N ASP A 94 11.21 14.19 12.36
CA ASP A 94 11.81 14.79 11.16
C ASP A 94 10.87 14.73 9.95
N TYR A 95 10.07 13.65 9.85
CA TYR A 95 9.02 13.49 8.85
C TYR A 95 7.88 14.48 9.06
N ASP A 96 7.42 14.67 10.30
CA ASP A 96 6.38 15.63 10.65
C ASP A 96 6.85 17.07 10.37
N ALA A 97 8.10 17.41 10.73
CA ALA A 97 8.70 18.70 10.42
C ALA A 97 8.86 18.93 8.91
N ALA A 98 9.36 17.94 8.15
CA ALA A 98 9.55 18.04 6.71
C ALA A 98 8.22 18.07 5.93
N LEU A 99 7.22 17.29 6.36
CA LEU A 99 5.89 17.33 5.78
C LEU A 99 5.17 18.64 6.05
N THR A 100 5.24 19.12 7.29
CA THR A 100 4.71 20.44 7.68
C THR A 100 5.33 21.55 6.85
N GLY A 101 6.65 21.49 6.61
CA GLY A 101 7.35 22.44 5.74
C GLY A 101 7.03 22.29 4.25
N SER A 102 6.62 21.09 3.79
CA SER A 102 6.33 20.81 2.38
C SER A 102 4.93 21.20 1.91
N GLY A 103 3.98 21.39 2.83
CA GLY A 103 2.57 21.70 2.51
C GLY A 103 1.79 20.57 1.82
N LEU A 104 2.35 19.36 1.73
CA LEU A 104 1.76 18.22 1.02
C LEU A 104 0.64 17.51 1.80
N LEU A 105 0.63 17.58 3.14
CA LEU A 105 -0.37 16.96 4.01
C LEU A 105 -0.74 17.88 5.18
N ARG A 106 -1.97 17.76 5.67
CA ARG A 106 -2.54 18.57 6.78
C ARG A 106 -1.75 18.32 8.09
N GLN A 107 -1.54 19.39 8.86
CA GLN A 107 -0.58 19.60 9.98
C GLN A 107 -0.62 18.66 11.19
N THR A 108 -1.37 17.57 11.14
CA THR A 108 -1.35 16.56 12.19
C THR A 108 -0.79 15.31 11.54
N GLY A 109 0.41 14.86 11.91
CA GLY A 109 0.86 13.50 11.65
C GLY A 109 -0.18 12.52 12.15
N GLY A 110 -1.19 12.27 11.32
CA GLY A 110 -2.51 11.83 11.74
C GLY A 110 -2.46 10.48 12.42
N SER A 111 -3.49 10.19 13.20
CA SER A 111 -3.75 8.83 13.68
C SER A 111 -3.59 7.84 12.52
N ILE A 112 -2.97 6.68 12.77
CA ILE A 112 -3.10 5.55 11.83
C ILE A 112 -4.56 5.14 11.87
N ASP A 113 -5.34 5.75 11.00
CA ASP A 113 -6.76 5.46 10.88
C ASP A 113 -6.90 4.22 10.02
N LEU A 114 -7.57 3.21 10.59
CA LEU A 114 -7.96 2.04 9.84
C LEU A 114 -9.05 2.47 8.86
N LEU A 115 -8.64 2.67 7.61
CA LEU A 115 -9.58 2.88 6.52
C LEU A 115 -10.25 1.54 6.21
N ASP A 116 -11.50 1.39 6.63
CA ASP A 116 -12.32 0.22 6.30
C ASP A 116 -12.72 0.30 4.81
N ILE A 117 -11.77 -0.09 3.97
CA ILE A 117 -11.94 -0.18 2.52
C ILE A 117 -13.20 -0.98 2.18
N PRO A 118 -13.50 -2.15 2.79
CA PRO A 118 -14.78 -2.83 2.57
C PRO A 118 -16.01 -1.95 2.79
N SER A 119 -16.07 -1.13 3.85
CA SER A 119 -17.20 -0.22 4.10
C SER A 119 -17.24 0.96 3.12
N LEU A 120 -16.09 1.50 2.72
CA LEU A 120 -16.00 2.60 1.74
C LEU A 120 -16.23 2.16 0.30
N THR A 121 -15.97 0.89 0.04
CA THR A 121 -16.00 0.27 -1.27
C THR A 121 -17.05 -0.84 -1.28
N TRP A 122 -18.13 -0.65 -0.51
CA TRP A 122 -19.20 -1.63 -0.31
C TRP A 122 -19.52 -2.29 -1.64
N ASN A 123 -19.15 -3.59 -1.76
CA ASN A 123 -19.11 -4.42 -2.96
C ASN A 123 -19.45 -3.62 -4.22
N CYS A 124 -18.45 -3.31 -5.05
CA CYS A 124 -18.49 -2.52 -6.30
C CYS A 124 -19.83 -2.43 -7.06
N GLY A 125 -20.74 -3.39 -6.90
CA GLY A 125 -22.16 -3.21 -7.16
C GLY A 125 -22.38 -3.32 -8.64
N ALA A 126 -23.09 -2.35 -9.21
CA ALA A 126 -23.16 -2.24 -10.67
C ALA A 126 -21.81 -1.87 -11.33
N HIS A 127 -20.82 -1.43 -10.53
CA HIS A 127 -19.51 -0.95 -10.99
C HIS A 127 -18.40 -2.00 -10.80
N CYS A 128 -18.76 -3.27 -10.64
CA CYS A 128 -17.77 -4.34 -10.73
C CYS A 128 -17.44 -4.63 -12.20
N THR A 129 -16.18 -4.87 -12.50
CA THR A 129 -15.82 -5.59 -13.72
C THR A 129 -16.41 -7.00 -13.70
N TYR A 130 -16.41 -7.69 -14.84
CA TYR A 130 -17.02 -9.01 -14.99
C TYR A 130 -16.56 -10.06 -13.96
N ASP A 131 -15.35 -9.92 -13.41
CA ASP A 131 -14.84 -10.86 -12.41
C ASP A 131 -15.42 -10.65 -11.00
N GLY A 132 -16.21 -9.60 -10.78
CA GLY A 132 -16.81 -9.28 -9.48
C GLY A 132 -15.81 -8.81 -8.43
N MET A 133 -14.56 -8.53 -8.81
CA MET A 133 -13.46 -8.24 -7.89
C MET A 133 -12.83 -6.86 -8.13
N HIS A 134 -12.71 -6.43 -9.39
CA HIS A 134 -12.18 -5.10 -9.73
C HIS A 134 -13.31 -4.10 -9.97
N TYR A 135 -13.04 -2.82 -9.71
CA TYR A 135 -13.92 -1.72 -10.12
C TYR A 135 -13.77 -1.43 -11.61
N ASP A 136 -14.88 -1.18 -12.29
CA ASP A 136 -14.91 -0.80 -13.72
C ASP A 136 -14.61 0.69 -13.95
N ILE A 137 -14.60 1.48 -12.87
CA ILE A 137 -14.27 2.91 -12.85
C ILE A 137 -13.12 3.21 -11.87
N VAL A 138 -12.48 4.36 -12.09
CA VAL A 138 -11.47 4.89 -11.16
C VAL A 138 -12.17 5.46 -9.92
N ASN A 139 -11.87 4.89 -8.75
CA ASN A 139 -12.35 5.43 -7.48
C ASN A 139 -11.29 6.31 -6.83
N PHE A 140 -11.69 7.52 -6.44
CA PHE A 140 -10.86 8.44 -5.67
C PHE A 140 -11.36 8.48 -4.24
N VAL A 141 -10.49 8.16 -3.29
CA VAL A 141 -10.73 8.48 -1.88
C VAL A 141 -10.24 9.90 -1.66
N ARG A 142 -11.17 10.81 -1.38
CA ARG A 142 -10.87 12.20 -1.01
C ARG A 142 -10.99 12.32 0.50
N PHE A 143 -9.99 12.91 1.13
CA PHE A 143 -10.03 13.30 2.53
C PHE A 143 -10.35 14.79 2.58
N ASP A 144 -11.38 15.17 3.35
CA ASP A 144 -11.88 16.53 3.51
C ASP A 144 -11.19 17.29 4.66
#